data_AF-A0A9P7DVC7-F1
#
_entry.id   AF-A0A9P7DVC7-F1
#
_cell.length_a   1.000
_cell.length_b   1.000
_cell.length_c   1.000
_cell.angle_alpha   90.00
_cell.angle_beta   90.00
_cell.angle_gamma   90.00
#
_symmetry.space_group_name_H-M   'P 1'
#
loop_
_entity.id
_entity.type
_entity.pdbx_description
1 polymer ?
#
loop_
_entity_poly.entity_id
_entity_poly.type
_entity_poly.pdbx_seq_one_letter_code
_entity_poly.pdbx_strand_id
1 'polypeptide(L)'
;MFSSLSSTLAAAASASGAKGDAKKSISPTLRADIYSAVDQAKPWLIGGTVGRQAGDGVAYQPIIARIHEHFPDLKVGLDAARNIEHEVAVIVAGITNMTLEMSKWEGMAGAMAMRTWVDALGDAHGKISNASTGAKGGSRKDQVGRGITRGINQLTDVTLMTREFAARIQIISLLKSVNTKIHGAGSDEARQGEALWSSKFI
;
A
#
# COMPACT_ATOMS: atom_id res chain seq x y z
N MET A 1 -0.60 -8.76 54.50
CA MET A 1 -1.00 -9.00 53.10
C MET A 1 -0.89 -7.71 52.27
N PHE A 2 0.30 -7.11 52.16
CA PHE A 2 0.48 -5.80 51.47
C PHE A 2 1.68 -5.76 50.51
N SER A 3 2.21 -6.92 50.10
CA SER A 3 3.34 -7.02 49.16
C SER A 3 2.92 -7.10 47.68
N SER A 4 1.62 -7.21 47.37
CA SER A 4 1.14 -7.45 46.00
C SER A 4 0.87 -6.19 45.17
N LEU A 5 0.80 -5.00 45.78
CA LEU A 5 0.44 -3.77 45.06
C LEU A 5 1.65 -3.07 44.41
N SER A 6 2.86 -3.28 44.94
CA SER A 6 4.08 -2.68 44.37
C SER A 6 4.48 -3.33 43.03
N SER A 7 4.22 -4.63 42.87
CA SER A 7 4.56 -5.37 41.65
C SER A 7 3.68 -5.00 40.45
N THR A 8 2.41 -4.65 40.69
CA THR A 8 1.48 -4.27 39.62
C THR A 8 1.71 -2.82 39.16
N LEU A 9 2.11 -1.92 40.06
CA LEU A 9 2.43 -0.54 39.69
C LEU A 9 3.80 -0.41 39.00
N ALA A 10 4.79 -1.23 39.38
CA ALA A 10 6.06 -1.32 38.67
C ALA A 10 5.90 -1.92 37.25
N ALA A 11 4.97 -2.86 37.07
CA ALA A 11 4.60 -3.37 35.75
C ALA A 11 3.84 -2.32 34.90
N ALA A 12 3.04 -1.45 35.52
CA ALA A 12 2.33 -0.37 34.83
C ALA A 12 3.24 0.81 34.46
N ALA A 13 4.25 1.13 35.28
CA ALA A 13 5.26 2.15 34.95
C ALA A 13 6.21 1.70 33.81
N SER A 14 6.35 0.39 33.61
CA SER A 14 7.07 -0.19 32.46
C SER A 14 6.25 -0.15 31.15
N ALA A 15 4.95 0.11 31.24
CA ALA A 15 4.06 0.21 30.08
C ALA A 15 3.94 1.65 29.53
N SER A 16 4.45 2.65 30.25
CA SER A 16 4.44 4.04 29.81
C SER A 16 5.87 4.59 29.66
N GLY A 17 6.40 4.49 28.46
CA GLY A 17 7.51 5.35 28.02
C GLY A 17 8.89 4.69 28.01
N ALA A 18 9.17 3.94 26.96
CA ALA A 18 10.48 3.99 26.33
C ALA A 18 10.30 3.86 24.82
N LYS A 19 10.47 4.97 24.11
CA LYS A 19 11.04 4.98 22.75
C LYS A 19 12.46 4.41 22.88
N GLY A 20 12.55 3.11 23.15
CA GLY A 20 13.79 2.37 23.17
C GLY A 20 14.06 1.92 21.76
N ASP A 21 15.29 2.16 21.30
CA ASP A 21 15.87 1.66 20.07
C ASP A 21 15.50 0.20 19.80
N ALA A 22 14.35 0.00 19.16
CA ALA A 22 14.04 -1.24 18.50
C ALA A 22 15.11 -1.34 17.41
N LYS A 23 16.12 -2.19 17.64
CA LYS A 23 16.75 -2.93 16.56
C LYS A 23 15.59 -3.46 15.73
N LYS A 24 15.22 -2.74 14.67
CA LYS A 24 14.01 -2.96 13.88
C LYS A 24 14.19 -4.29 13.15
N SER A 25 14.01 -5.41 13.83
CA SER A 25 13.87 -6.68 13.14
C SER A 25 12.62 -6.56 12.28
N ILE A 26 12.71 -6.99 11.03
CA ILE A 26 11.54 -7.20 10.18
C ILE A 26 10.46 -7.92 11.00
N SER A 27 9.21 -7.45 10.96
CA SER A 27 8.12 -8.19 11.59
C SER A 27 8.11 -9.60 10.99
N PRO A 28 8.17 -10.69 11.78
CA PRO A 28 8.35 -12.05 11.26
C PRO A 28 7.30 -12.46 10.23
N THR A 29 6.13 -11.84 10.29
CA THR A 29 4.99 -12.12 9.40
C THR A 29 4.93 -11.19 8.19
N LEU A 30 5.72 -10.10 8.14
CA LEU A 30 5.62 -9.04 7.12
C LEU A 30 5.63 -9.60 5.70
N ARG A 31 6.55 -10.52 5.40
CA ARG A 31 6.64 -11.14 4.07
C ARG A 31 5.36 -11.89 3.70
N ALA A 32 4.84 -12.72 4.61
CA ALA A 32 3.61 -13.49 4.38
C ALA A 32 2.37 -12.58 4.27
N ASP A 33 2.34 -11.51 5.07
CA ASP A 33 1.27 -10.54 5.08
C ASP A 33 1.24 -9.70 3.82
N ILE A 34 2.40 -9.35 3.24
CA ILE A 34 2.49 -8.68 1.92
C ILE A 34 1.80 -9.54 0.87
N TYR A 35 2.21 -10.80 0.69
CA TYR A 35 1.62 -11.65 -0.36
C TYR A 35 0.13 -11.91 -0.11
N SER A 36 -0.27 -12.09 1.13
CA SER A 36 -1.68 -12.23 1.47
C SER A 36 -2.48 -10.95 1.19
N ALA A 37 -1.92 -9.77 1.44
CA ALA A 37 -2.55 -8.50 1.12
C ALA A 37 -2.64 -8.30 -0.40
N VAL A 38 -1.62 -8.69 -1.18
CA VAL A 38 -1.66 -8.69 -2.64
C VAL A 38 -2.77 -9.61 -3.17
N ASP A 39 -2.86 -10.83 -2.64
CA ASP A 39 -3.87 -11.83 -3.03
C ASP A 39 -5.30 -11.39 -2.68
N GLN A 40 -5.49 -10.64 -1.59
CA GLN A 40 -6.78 -10.07 -1.23
C GLN A 40 -7.10 -8.80 -2.04
N ALA A 41 -6.11 -7.97 -2.34
CA ALA A 41 -6.28 -6.72 -3.08
C ALA A 41 -6.59 -6.96 -4.55
N LYS A 42 -5.97 -7.96 -5.20
CA LYS A 42 -6.19 -8.25 -6.63
C LYS A 42 -7.67 -8.50 -6.99
N PRO A 43 -8.41 -9.43 -6.36
CA PRO A 43 -9.83 -9.64 -6.65
C PRO A 43 -10.71 -8.46 -6.22
N TRP A 44 -10.36 -7.77 -5.13
CA TRP A 44 -11.07 -6.57 -4.67
C TRP A 44 -10.97 -5.39 -5.66
N LEU A 45 -9.79 -5.19 -6.27
CA LEU A 45 -9.58 -4.19 -7.33
C LEU A 45 -10.35 -4.56 -8.60
N ILE A 46 -10.33 -5.82 -9.03
CA ILE A 46 -11.07 -6.26 -10.22
C ILE A 46 -12.57 -6.06 -10.03
N GLY A 47 -13.11 -6.48 -8.89
CA GLY A 47 -14.56 -6.52 -8.64
C GLY A 47 -15.24 -7.60 -9.49
N GLY A 48 -16.46 -8.03 -9.12
CA GLY A 48 -17.18 -9.00 -9.96
C GLY A 48 -18.19 -9.91 -9.27
N THR A 49 -18.21 -9.96 -7.93
CA THR A 49 -19.21 -10.74 -7.19
C THR A 49 -19.69 -9.96 -5.96
N VAL A 50 -21.02 -9.82 -5.87
CA VAL A 50 -21.83 -9.42 -4.70
C VAL A 50 -21.06 -8.66 -3.61
N GLY A 51 -20.92 -7.34 -3.77
CA GLY A 51 -20.49 -6.44 -2.67
C GLY A 51 -19.07 -6.66 -2.14
N ARG A 52 -18.13 -7.11 -2.98
CA ARG A 52 -16.71 -7.25 -2.64
C ARG A 52 -15.81 -6.54 -3.65
N GLN A 53 -15.87 -5.23 -3.68
CA GLN A 53 -15.12 -4.43 -4.65
C GLN A 53 -14.70 -3.06 -4.11
N ALA A 54 -13.64 -2.49 -4.68
CA ALA A 54 -13.27 -1.11 -4.39
C ALA A 54 -14.48 -0.15 -4.58
N GLY A 55 -14.74 0.69 -3.57
CA GLY A 55 -15.87 1.61 -3.48
C GLY A 55 -17.04 1.15 -2.64
N ASP A 56 -17.05 -0.10 -2.15
CA ASP A 56 -18.14 -0.59 -1.31
C ASP A 56 -18.05 -0.16 0.17
N GLY A 57 -16.93 0.42 0.59
CA GLY A 57 -16.71 0.90 1.96
C GLY A 57 -16.47 -0.20 3.00
N VAL A 58 -16.49 -1.48 2.63
CA VAL A 58 -16.46 -2.59 3.62
C VAL A 58 -15.49 -3.69 3.22
N ALA A 59 -15.37 -4.05 1.95
CA ALA A 59 -14.58 -5.20 1.54
C ALA A 59 -13.06 -4.97 1.63
N TYR A 60 -12.62 -3.73 1.79
CA TYR A 60 -11.21 -3.42 2.04
C TYR A 60 -10.77 -3.70 3.49
N GLN A 61 -11.72 -3.91 4.43
CA GLN A 61 -11.44 -4.05 5.86
C GLN A 61 -10.46 -5.19 6.20
N PRO A 62 -10.54 -6.39 5.60
CA PRO A 62 -9.54 -7.43 5.86
C PRO A 62 -8.14 -7.07 5.36
N ILE A 63 -8.06 -6.34 4.24
CA ILE A 63 -6.78 -5.90 3.67
C ILE A 63 -6.15 -4.87 4.61
N ILE A 64 -6.95 -3.90 5.06
CA ILE A 64 -6.42 -2.84 5.91
C ILE A 64 -6.08 -3.30 7.32
N ALA A 65 -6.82 -4.26 7.87
CA ALA A 65 -6.48 -4.87 9.15
C ALA A 65 -5.04 -5.41 9.13
N ARG A 66 -4.66 -6.11 8.05
CA ARG A 66 -3.27 -6.58 7.86
C ARG A 66 -2.28 -5.44 7.73
N ILE A 67 -2.63 -4.38 6.99
CA ILE A 67 -1.74 -3.22 6.85
C ILE A 67 -1.51 -2.55 8.21
N HIS A 68 -2.55 -2.43 9.04
CA HIS A 68 -2.48 -1.82 10.37
C HIS A 68 -1.61 -2.61 11.35
N GLU A 69 -1.45 -3.93 11.18
CA GLU A 69 -0.53 -4.73 12.00
C GLU A 69 0.92 -4.24 11.87
N HIS A 70 1.29 -3.69 10.70
CA HIS A 70 2.63 -3.17 10.43
C HIS A 70 2.70 -1.63 10.43
N PHE A 71 1.58 -0.96 10.14
CA PHE A 71 1.45 0.50 10.06
C PHE A 71 0.18 0.98 10.78
N PRO A 72 0.15 1.00 12.12
CA PRO A 72 -1.03 1.37 12.89
C PRO A 72 -1.45 2.84 12.73
N ASP A 73 -0.54 3.69 12.27
CA ASP A 73 -0.79 5.11 12.02
C ASP A 73 -1.46 5.37 10.67
N LEU A 74 -1.56 4.36 9.79
CA LEU A 74 -2.32 4.48 8.55
C LEU A 74 -3.80 4.66 8.90
N LYS A 75 -4.40 5.81 8.55
CA LYS A 75 -5.82 6.07 8.79
C LYS A 75 -6.54 6.20 7.47
N VAL A 76 -7.59 5.41 7.27
CA VAL A 76 -8.60 5.69 6.24
C VAL A 76 -9.50 6.77 6.81
N GLY A 77 -9.36 8.00 6.31
CA GLY A 77 -10.26 9.09 6.66
C GLY A 77 -11.71 8.71 6.32
N LEU A 78 -12.68 9.28 7.06
CA LEU A 78 -14.10 9.14 6.74
C LEU A 78 -14.42 9.55 5.29
N ASP A 79 -13.63 10.46 4.71
CA ASP A 79 -13.72 10.92 3.32
C ASP A 79 -13.36 9.86 2.28
N ALA A 80 -12.65 8.81 2.69
CA ALA A 80 -12.28 7.70 1.82
C ALA A 80 -13.37 6.61 1.78
N ALA A 81 -14.26 6.53 2.77
CA ALA A 81 -15.32 5.52 2.77
C ALA A 81 -16.31 5.75 1.61
N ARG A 82 -16.48 4.74 0.75
CA ARG A 82 -17.31 4.74 -0.47
C ARG A 82 -16.76 5.62 -1.61
N ASN A 83 -15.54 6.15 -1.49
CA ASN A 83 -14.86 6.84 -2.58
C ASN A 83 -13.81 5.91 -3.20
N ILE A 84 -14.15 5.32 -4.36
CA ILE A 84 -13.29 4.35 -5.06
C ILE A 84 -11.84 4.83 -5.17
N GLU A 85 -11.63 6.08 -5.59
CA GLU A 85 -10.29 6.62 -5.80
C GLU A 85 -9.49 6.67 -4.48
N HIS A 86 -10.10 7.16 -3.40
CA HIS A 86 -9.44 7.28 -2.11
C HIS A 86 -9.24 5.93 -1.42
N GLU A 87 -10.22 5.03 -1.46
CA GLU A 87 -10.07 3.67 -0.92
C GLU A 87 -8.89 2.96 -1.58
N VAL A 88 -8.86 2.99 -2.92
CA VAL A 88 -7.78 2.38 -3.69
C VAL A 88 -6.45 3.05 -3.37
N ALA A 89 -6.39 4.38 -3.28
CA ALA A 89 -5.16 5.09 -2.98
C ALA A 89 -4.56 4.67 -1.63
N VAL A 90 -5.38 4.56 -0.58
CA VAL A 90 -4.89 4.20 0.77
C VAL A 90 -4.42 2.74 0.82
N ILE A 91 -5.20 1.81 0.26
CA ILE A 91 -4.81 0.39 0.24
C ILE A 91 -3.55 0.17 -0.59
N VAL A 92 -3.47 0.82 -1.76
CA VAL A 92 -2.31 0.70 -2.63
C VAL A 92 -1.06 1.25 -1.94
N ALA A 93 -1.17 2.41 -1.30
CA ALA A 93 -0.08 3.00 -0.55
C ALA A 93 0.37 2.11 0.61
N GLY A 94 -0.58 1.53 1.36
CA GLY A 94 -0.29 0.64 2.47
C GLY A 94 0.50 -0.61 2.07
N ILE A 95 0.05 -1.32 1.03
CA ILE A 95 0.77 -2.50 0.50
C ILE A 95 2.13 -2.12 -0.06
N THR A 96 2.22 -0.97 -0.74
CA THR A 96 3.49 -0.44 -1.26
C THR A 96 4.45 -0.14 -0.12
N ASN A 97 4.00 0.50 0.96
CA ASN A 97 4.80 0.84 2.14
C ASN A 97 5.25 -0.40 2.92
N MET A 98 4.39 -1.42 3.05
CA MET A 98 4.80 -2.73 3.59
C MET A 98 5.94 -3.35 2.78
N THR A 99 5.83 -3.28 1.46
CA THR A 99 6.87 -3.81 0.56
C THR A 99 8.17 -3.01 0.63
N LEU A 100 8.08 -1.68 0.75
CA LEU A 100 9.24 -0.83 0.96
C LEU A 100 9.91 -1.13 2.30
N GLU A 101 9.15 -1.25 3.38
CA GLU A 101 9.72 -1.61 4.69
C GLU A 101 10.38 -2.99 4.65
N MET A 102 9.82 -3.98 3.94
CA MET A 102 10.50 -5.25 3.71
C MET A 102 11.82 -5.06 2.94
N SER A 103 11.83 -4.21 1.91
CA SER A 103 13.04 -3.94 1.12
C SER A 103 14.18 -3.37 1.95
N LYS A 104 13.87 -2.60 3.00
CA LYS A 104 14.87 -2.04 3.91
C LYS A 104 15.73 -3.09 4.58
N TRP A 105 15.13 -4.23 4.90
CA TRP A 105 15.77 -5.36 5.55
C TRP A 105 16.36 -6.32 4.51
N GLU A 106 15.62 -6.55 3.43
CA GLU A 106 15.98 -7.48 2.38
C GLU A 106 15.75 -6.85 1.01
N GLY A 107 16.76 -6.13 0.49
CA GLY A 107 16.63 -5.31 -0.71
C GLY A 107 16.06 -6.07 -1.90
N MET A 108 16.70 -7.17 -2.29
CA MET A 108 16.28 -7.97 -3.45
C MET A 108 14.95 -8.69 -3.24
N ALA A 109 14.64 -9.18 -2.03
CA ALA A 109 13.33 -9.76 -1.74
C ALA A 109 12.23 -8.69 -1.85
N GLY A 110 12.50 -7.47 -1.35
CA GLY A 110 11.64 -6.31 -1.49
C GLY A 110 11.40 -5.92 -2.93
N ALA A 111 12.44 -5.93 -3.77
CA ALA A 111 12.31 -5.67 -5.21
C ALA A 111 11.42 -6.73 -5.90
N MET A 112 11.56 -8.00 -5.54
CA MET A 112 10.73 -9.08 -6.09
C MET A 112 9.27 -8.98 -5.64
N ALA A 113 9.01 -8.69 -4.36
CA ALA A 113 7.65 -8.44 -3.89
C ALA A 113 7.04 -7.19 -4.54
N MET A 114 7.83 -6.13 -4.75
CA MET A 114 7.37 -4.94 -5.46
C MET A 114 6.99 -5.28 -6.90
N ARG A 115 7.77 -6.14 -7.57
CA ARG A 115 7.43 -6.61 -8.91
C ARG A 115 6.10 -7.35 -8.92
N THR A 116 5.91 -8.31 -8.01
CA THR A 116 4.65 -9.05 -7.86
C THR A 116 3.48 -8.09 -7.63
N TRP A 117 3.67 -7.08 -6.79
CA TRP A 117 2.64 -6.09 -6.49
C TRP A 117 2.29 -5.23 -7.72
N VAL A 118 3.29 -4.71 -8.43
CA VAL A 118 3.11 -3.91 -9.65
C VAL A 118 2.47 -4.72 -10.78
N ASP A 119 2.84 -5.99 -10.93
CA ASP A 119 2.21 -6.91 -11.88
C ASP A 119 0.75 -7.17 -11.50
N ALA A 120 0.45 -7.39 -10.21
CA ALA A 120 -0.92 -7.56 -9.73
C ALA A 120 -1.81 -6.34 -9.98
N LEU A 121 -1.27 -5.12 -9.81
CA LEU A 121 -1.98 -3.86 -10.10
C LEU A 121 -2.32 -3.70 -11.58
N GLY A 122 -1.34 -3.93 -12.46
CA GLY A 122 -1.55 -3.87 -13.91
C GLY A 122 -2.56 -4.90 -14.40
N ASP A 123 -2.42 -6.14 -13.93
CA ASP A 123 -3.37 -7.23 -14.22
C ASP A 123 -4.78 -6.91 -13.74
N ALA A 124 -4.90 -6.41 -12.50
CA ALA A 124 -6.19 -6.10 -11.90
C ALA A 124 -6.89 -4.99 -12.69
N HIS A 125 -6.19 -3.87 -12.94
CA HIS A 125 -6.71 -2.75 -13.72
C HIS A 125 -7.11 -3.16 -15.13
N GLY A 126 -6.32 -4.00 -15.80
CA GLY A 126 -6.61 -4.53 -17.13
C GLY A 126 -7.90 -5.35 -17.20
N LYS A 127 -8.27 -6.04 -16.11
CA LYS A 127 -9.47 -6.88 -16.00
C LYS A 127 -10.73 -6.15 -15.53
N ILE A 128 -10.62 -4.88 -15.12
CA ILE A 128 -11.80 -4.09 -14.73
C ILE A 128 -12.62 -3.77 -15.98
N SER A 129 -13.92 -4.07 -15.91
CA SER A 129 -14.87 -3.70 -16.96
C SER A 129 -14.96 -2.18 -17.11
N ASN A 130 -14.95 -1.70 -18.36
CA ASN A 130 -15.11 -0.28 -18.72
C ASN A 130 -16.55 0.22 -18.56
N ALA A 131 -17.46 -0.57 -17.97
CA ALA A 131 -18.86 -0.18 -17.81
C ALA A 131 -18.99 1.15 -17.05
N SER A 132 -19.61 2.15 -17.69
CA SER A 132 -19.81 3.47 -17.12
C SER A 132 -20.84 3.44 -15.99
N THR A 133 -20.43 3.80 -14.77
CA THR A 133 -21.36 4.19 -13.71
C THR A 133 -21.77 5.64 -13.98
N GLY A 134 -23.02 5.87 -14.40
CA GLY A 134 -23.45 7.14 -15.00
C GLY A 134 -23.24 8.44 -14.20
N ALA A 135 -23.41 9.55 -14.93
CA ALA A 135 -23.78 10.91 -14.52
C ALA A 135 -23.00 11.61 -13.39
N LYS A 136 -21.65 11.50 -13.32
CA LYS A 136 -20.69 12.58 -12.93
C LYS A 136 -19.27 12.11 -12.60
N GLY A 137 -18.97 10.82 -12.59
CA GLY A 137 -17.62 10.30 -12.41
C GLY A 137 -17.30 9.32 -13.53
N GLY A 138 -16.09 9.38 -14.09
CA GLY A 138 -15.61 8.47 -15.14
C GLY A 138 -15.78 6.99 -14.79
N SER A 139 -15.41 6.10 -15.72
CA SER A 139 -15.61 4.65 -15.54
C SER A 139 -14.95 4.18 -14.24
N ARG A 140 -15.49 3.11 -13.63
CA ARG A 140 -14.88 2.51 -12.42
C ARG A 140 -13.40 2.23 -12.64
N LYS A 141 -13.05 1.77 -13.85
CA LYS A 141 -11.67 1.57 -14.26
C LYS A 141 -10.82 2.83 -14.11
N ASP A 142 -11.30 3.98 -14.61
CA ASP A 142 -10.60 5.25 -14.49
C ASP A 142 -10.44 5.70 -13.03
N GLN A 143 -11.48 5.49 -12.20
CA GLN A 143 -11.44 5.83 -10.77
C GLN A 143 -10.42 4.96 -10.02
N VAL A 144 -10.39 3.66 -10.30
CA VAL A 144 -9.38 2.74 -9.75
C VAL A 144 -7.99 3.11 -10.26
N GLY A 145 -7.84 3.40 -11.55
CA GLY A 145 -6.57 3.82 -12.15
C GLY A 145 -6.00 5.08 -11.50
N ARG A 146 -6.82 6.12 -11.30
CA ARG A 146 -6.44 7.32 -10.55
C ARG A 146 -6.07 7.00 -9.10
N GLY A 147 -6.85 6.14 -8.44
CA GLY A 147 -6.57 5.70 -7.07
C GLY A 147 -5.21 5.03 -6.95
N ILE A 148 -4.88 4.11 -7.87
CA ILE A 148 -3.57 3.43 -7.89
C ILE A 148 -2.44 4.45 -8.08
N THR A 149 -2.56 5.31 -9.10
CA THR A 149 -1.57 6.37 -9.37
C THR A 149 -1.39 7.28 -8.16
N ARG A 150 -2.48 7.66 -7.49
CA ARG A 150 -2.44 8.51 -6.29
C ARG A 150 -1.76 7.81 -5.11
N GLY A 151 -2.10 6.56 -4.85
CA GLY A 151 -1.48 5.76 -3.77
C GLY A 151 0.03 5.64 -3.94
N ILE A 152 0.48 5.39 -5.16
CA ILE A 152 1.91 5.26 -5.47
C ILE A 152 2.62 6.60 -5.44
N ASN A 153 2.10 7.62 -6.14
CA ASN A 153 2.84 8.86 -6.32
C ASN A 153 2.78 9.78 -5.10
N GLN A 154 1.68 9.79 -4.34
CA GLN A 154 1.44 10.77 -3.28
C GLN A 154 1.55 10.20 -1.86
N LEU A 155 1.11 8.96 -1.66
CA LEU A 155 0.96 8.36 -0.31
C LEU A 155 2.06 7.34 0.04
N THR A 156 2.94 7.04 -0.91
CA THR A 156 4.07 6.14 -0.68
C THR A 156 5.19 6.84 0.09
N ASP A 157 5.62 6.23 1.19
CA ASP A 157 6.71 6.72 2.02
C ASP A 157 8.05 6.16 1.55
N VAL A 158 8.81 7.01 0.88
CA VAL A 158 10.11 6.70 0.30
C VAL A 158 11.19 6.45 1.37
N THR A 159 11.00 6.94 2.59
CA THR A 159 11.96 6.74 3.69
C THR A 159 12.05 5.28 4.15
N LEU A 160 11.04 4.47 3.81
CA LEU A 160 10.98 3.04 4.09
C LEU A 160 11.81 2.23 3.08
N MET A 161 12.22 2.81 1.95
CA MET A 161 12.93 2.09 0.90
C MET A 161 14.36 1.73 1.29
N THR A 162 14.85 0.60 0.76
CA THR A 162 16.23 0.18 0.89
C THR A 162 17.26 1.23 0.46
N ARG A 163 18.42 1.21 1.13
CA ARG A 163 19.62 1.99 0.75
C ARG A 163 20.50 1.24 -0.24
N GLU A 164 20.27 -0.05 -0.46
CA GLU A 164 21.03 -0.86 -1.40
C GLU A 164 20.77 -0.39 -2.84
N PHE A 165 21.81 0.03 -3.55
CA PHE A 165 21.68 0.69 -4.85
C PHE A 165 20.93 -0.15 -5.89
N ALA A 166 21.29 -1.43 -6.05
CA ALA A 166 20.69 -2.29 -7.07
C ALA A 166 19.19 -2.50 -6.83
N ALA A 167 18.80 -2.91 -5.62
CA ALA A 167 17.41 -3.09 -5.24
C ALA A 167 16.62 -1.78 -5.30
N ARG A 168 17.21 -0.66 -4.87
CA ARG A 168 16.60 0.67 -4.92
C ARG A 168 16.25 1.06 -6.35
N ILE A 169 17.19 0.94 -7.30
CA ILE A 169 16.93 1.28 -8.71
C ILE A 169 15.83 0.39 -9.30
N GLN A 170 15.83 -0.92 -8.98
CA GLN A 170 14.77 -1.82 -9.43
C GLN A 170 13.40 -1.41 -8.90
N ILE A 171 13.27 -1.12 -7.61
CA ILE A 171 12.02 -0.66 -6.99
C ILE A 171 11.53 0.63 -7.65
N ILE A 172 12.42 1.61 -7.86
CA ILE A 172 12.06 2.88 -8.52
C ILE A 172 11.56 2.63 -9.94
N SER A 173 12.26 1.79 -10.71
CA SER A 173 11.85 1.43 -12.08
C SER A 173 10.47 0.76 -12.10
N LEU A 174 10.20 -0.12 -11.13
CA LEU A 174 8.90 -0.79 -11.00
C LEU A 174 7.78 0.20 -10.68
N LEU A 175 8.00 1.12 -9.73
CA LEU A 175 7.01 2.14 -9.36
C LEU A 175 6.70 3.09 -10.52
N LYS A 176 7.73 3.50 -11.29
CA LYS A 176 7.55 4.28 -12.53
C LYS A 176 6.69 3.54 -13.55
N SER A 177 6.91 2.23 -13.71
CA SER A 177 6.18 1.40 -14.68
C SER A 177 4.68 1.23 -14.37
N VAL A 178 4.23 1.52 -13.15
CA VAL A 178 2.80 1.37 -12.82
C VAL A 178 1.95 2.35 -13.64
N ASN A 179 2.39 3.60 -13.78
CA ASN A 179 1.62 4.59 -14.52
C ASN A 179 1.53 4.25 -16.02
N THR A 180 2.57 3.68 -16.60
CA THR A 180 2.54 3.20 -18.00
C THR A 180 1.64 1.97 -18.16
N LYS A 181 1.59 1.07 -17.17
CA LYS A 181 0.69 -0.09 -17.18
C LYS A 181 -0.80 0.27 -17.04
N ILE A 182 -1.11 1.36 -16.34
CA ILE A 182 -2.49 1.78 -16.07
C ILE A 182 -3.04 2.66 -17.19
N HIS A 183 -2.30 3.71 -17.54
CA HIS A 183 -2.76 4.76 -18.47
C HIS A 183 -2.21 4.58 -19.89
N GLY A 184 -1.30 3.62 -20.09
CA GLY A 184 -0.63 3.38 -21.37
C GLY A 184 0.68 4.16 -21.50
N ALA A 185 1.57 3.62 -22.33
CA ALA A 185 2.84 4.26 -22.65
C ALA A 185 2.61 5.59 -23.38
N GLY A 186 3.27 6.67 -22.94
CA GLY A 186 3.17 7.99 -23.55
C GLY A 186 2.01 8.87 -23.07
N SER A 187 1.17 8.38 -22.14
CA SER A 187 0.16 9.20 -21.45
C SER A 187 0.81 10.31 -20.61
N ASP A 188 0.07 11.41 -20.40
CA ASP A 188 0.55 12.52 -19.59
C ASP A 188 0.70 12.12 -18.12
N GLU A 189 -0.14 11.23 -17.61
CA GLU A 189 -0.04 10.64 -16.27
C GLU A 189 1.24 9.82 -16.11
N ALA A 190 1.64 9.06 -17.15
CA ALA A 190 2.89 8.32 -17.14
C ALA A 190 4.11 9.26 -17.11
N ARG A 191 4.09 10.33 -17.91
CA ARG A 191 5.15 11.35 -17.93
C ARG A 191 5.26 12.08 -16.59
N GLN A 192 4.13 12.50 -16.02
CA GLN A 192 4.09 13.15 -14.71
C GLN A 192 4.60 12.23 -13.60
N GLY A 193 4.20 10.97 -13.62
CA GLY A 193 4.67 9.97 -12.67
C GLY A 193 6.19 9.75 -12.77
N GLU A 194 6.72 9.66 -13.98
CA GLU A 194 8.16 9.54 -14.20
C GLU A 194 8.93 10.76 -13.68
N ALA A 195 8.45 11.96 -13.99
CA ALA A 195 9.06 13.21 -13.52
C ALA A 195 9.04 13.31 -11.99
N LEU A 196 7.92 12.96 -11.35
CA LEU A 196 7.76 12.98 -9.89
C LEU A 196 8.69 11.97 -9.21
N TRP A 197 8.81 10.76 -9.73
CA TRP A 197 9.73 9.78 -9.16
C TRP A 197 11.18 10.16 -9.39
N SER A 198 11.51 10.74 -10.55
CA SER A 198 12.85 11.29 -10.78
C SER A 198 13.16 12.42 -9.80
N SER A 199 12.23 13.35 -9.54
CA SER A 199 12.47 14.47 -8.61
C SER A 199 12.60 14.05 -7.14
N LYS A 200 12.01 12.91 -6.73
CA LYS A 200 12.15 12.37 -5.37
C LYS A 200 13.53 11.72 -5.11
N PHE A 201 14.30 11.47 -6.17
CA PHE A 201 15.54 10.69 -6.10
C PHE A 201 16.76 11.34 -6.73
N ILE A 202 16.61 12.52 -7.33
CA ILE A 202 17.68 13.48 -7.64
C ILE A 202 17.98 14.28 -6.39
#